data_AF-A0A820ATA5-F1
#
_entry.id   AF-A0A820ATA5-F1
#
_cell.length_a   1.000
_cell.length_b   1.000
_cell.length_c   1.000
_cell.angle_alpha   90.00
_cell.angle_beta   90.00
_cell.angle_gamma   90.00
#
_symmetry.space_group_name_H-M   'P 1'
#
loop_
_entity.id
_entity.type
_entity.pdbx_description
1 polymer ?
#
loop_
_entity_poly.entity_id
_entity_poly.type
_entity_poly.pdbx_seq_one_letter_code
_entity_poly.pdbx_strand_id
1 'polypeptide(L)'
;TYPMALVPVGGAGGNRRNLYCVGWNVLNECPDNLKVWVNGSVRACKNHSVNPGHFKARCPDAYSWWGDDPSSMADTFHPDHMEVTFCP
;
A
#
# COMPACT_ATOMS: atom_id res chain seq x y z
N THR A 1 -4.37 -6.95 -5.72
CA THR A 1 -3.28 -6.37 -4.94
C THR A 1 -2.95 -7.40 -3.92
N TYR A 2 -1.66 -7.73 -3.77
CA TYR A 2 -1.26 -8.56 -2.65
C TYR A 2 -1.03 -7.60 -1.48
N PRO A 3 -1.67 -7.85 -0.33
CA PRO A 3 -1.34 -7.13 0.89
C PRO A 3 0.16 -7.18 1.17
N MET A 4 0.69 -6.08 1.70
CA MET A 4 2.13 -5.96 1.97
C MET A 4 2.36 -5.17 3.25
N ALA A 5 3.37 -5.57 4.01
CA ALA A 5 3.92 -4.80 5.12
C ALA A 5 5.41 -4.52 4.89
N LEU A 6 5.85 -3.34 5.32
CA LEU A 6 7.24 -2.91 5.38
C LEU A 6 7.55 -2.52 6.83
N VAL A 7 8.44 -3.27 7.47
CA VAL A 7 8.78 -3.10 8.89
C VAL A 7 10.29 -2.86 9.02
N PRO A 8 10.74 -1.69 9.51
CA PRO A 8 12.15 -1.48 9.80
C PRO A 8 12.57 -2.25 11.06
N VAL A 9 13.70 -2.96 10.97
CA VAL A 9 14.34 -3.64 12.10
C VAL A 9 15.64 -2.93 12.45
N GLY A 10 15.83 -2.64 13.74
CA GLY A 10 16.93 -1.80 14.21
C GLY A 10 16.73 -0.32 13.93
N GLY A 11 17.82 0.45 13.97
CA GLY A 11 17.82 1.89 13.71
C GLY A 11 17.16 2.77 14.79
N ALA A 12 17.31 4.09 14.61
CA ALA A 12 16.83 5.11 15.54
C ALA A 12 16.42 6.40 14.80
N GLY A 13 15.71 7.29 15.49
CA GLY A 13 15.24 8.56 14.91
C GLY A 13 14.23 8.40 13.77
N GLY A 14 13.90 9.52 13.12
CA GLY A 14 12.91 9.59 12.04
C GLY A 14 11.46 9.32 12.49
N ASN A 15 10.55 9.26 11.52
CA ASN A 15 9.19 8.77 11.67
C ASN A 15 9.18 7.23 11.57
N ARG A 16 9.78 6.58 12.58
CA ARG A 16 9.98 5.13 12.62
C ARG A 16 8.67 4.37 12.86
N ARG A 17 7.91 4.20 11.79
CA ARG A 17 6.65 3.47 11.79
C ARG A 17 6.66 2.36 10.75
N ASN A 18 5.84 1.35 11.01
CA ASN A 18 5.60 0.27 10.07
C ASN A 18 4.58 0.76 9.03
N LEU A 19 4.77 0.37 7.77
CA LEU A 19 3.84 0.69 6.70
C LEU A 19 3.07 -0.55 6.29
N TYR A 20 1.75 -0.42 6.22
CA TYR A 20 0.85 -1.53 5.93
C TYR A 20 -0.12 -1.20 4.81
N CYS A 21 -0.31 -2.15 3.92
CA CYS A 21 -1.48 -2.21 3.04
C CYS A 21 -2.10 -3.59 3.17
N VAL A 22 -2.98 -3.75 4.17
CA VAL A 22 -3.67 -5.01 4.50
C VAL A 22 -5.09 -5.10 3.96
N GLY A 23 -5.49 -4.15 3.09
CA GLY A 23 -6.80 -4.12 2.47
C GLY A 23 -7.03 -5.28 1.50
N TRP A 24 -7.46 -6.44 2.03
CA TRP A 24 -7.80 -7.63 1.24
C TRP A 24 -8.95 -7.39 0.25
N ASN A 25 -9.85 -6.46 0.57
CA ASN A 25 -11.00 -6.08 -0.25
C ASN A 25 -10.69 -5.06 -1.36
N VAL A 26 -9.45 -4.56 -1.47
CA VAL A 26 -9.05 -3.57 -2.50
C VAL A 26 -9.36 -4.08 -3.92
N LEU A 27 -9.25 -5.39 -4.15
CA LEU A 27 -9.62 -6.02 -5.42
C LEU A 27 -11.13 -6.17 -5.60
N ASN A 28 -11.83 -6.62 -4.57
CA ASN A 28 -13.26 -6.92 -4.64
C ASN A 28 -14.07 -5.64 -4.88
N GLU A 29 -13.66 -4.55 -4.25
CA GLU A 29 -14.29 -3.24 -4.35
C GLU A 29 -13.64 -2.35 -5.41
N CYS A 30 -12.70 -2.90 -6.19
CA CYS A 30 -12.07 -2.15 -7.27
C CYS A 30 -13.15 -1.61 -8.22
N PRO A 31 -13.17 -0.31 -8.56
CA PRO A 31 -14.10 0.23 -9.55
C PRO A 31 -14.00 -0.50 -10.89
N ASP A 32 -15.13 -0.71 -11.57
CA ASP A 32 -15.18 -1.54 -12.79
C ASP A 32 -14.23 -1.06 -13.89
N ASN A 33 -14.09 0.25 -14.05
CA ASN A 33 -13.16 0.87 -15.01
C ASN A 33 -11.67 0.70 -14.66
N LEU A 34 -11.36 0.25 -13.44
CA LEU A 34 -9.99 0.03 -12.94
C LEU A 34 -9.64 -1.45 -12.78
N LYS A 35 -10.61 -2.36 -12.90
CA LYS A 35 -10.39 -3.81 -12.79
C LYS A 35 -9.48 -4.31 -13.91
N VAL A 36 -8.51 -5.16 -13.54
CA VAL A 36 -7.69 -5.93 -14.48
C VAL A 36 -8.14 -7.38 -14.43
N TRP A 37 -8.73 -7.85 -15.52
CA TRP A 37 -9.26 -9.19 -15.66
C TRP A 37 -8.22 -10.14 -16.26
N VAL A 38 -8.07 -11.31 -15.65
CA VAL A 38 -7.24 -12.41 -16.15
C VAL A 38 -8.03 -13.71 -15.94
N ASN A 39 -8.29 -14.45 -17.02
CA ASN A 39 -9.02 -15.72 -17.00
C ASN A 39 -10.36 -15.65 -16.23
N GLY A 40 -11.14 -14.60 -16.47
CA GLY A 40 -12.46 -14.42 -15.84
C GLY A 40 -12.44 -14.00 -14.37
N SER A 41 -11.27 -13.68 -13.80
CA SER A 41 -11.14 -13.17 -12.43
C SER A 41 -10.40 -11.84 -12.39
N VAL A 42 -10.79 -10.95 -11.47
CA VAL A 42 -10.06 -9.70 -11.21
C VAL A 42 -8.76 -10.03 -10.46
N ARG A 43 -7.60 -9.68 -11.02
CA ARG A 43 -6.28 -9.95 -10.41
C ARG A 43 -5.56 -8.70 -9.92
N ALA A 44 -5.84 -7.55 -10.53
CA ALA A 44 -5.28 -6.28 -10.14
C ALA A 44 -6.33 -5.16 -10.23
N CYS A 45 -6.06 -4.07 -9.51
CA CYS A 45 -6.81 -2.83 -9.60
C CYS A 45 -5.82 -1.75 -10.04
N LYS A 46 -6.10 -1.07 -11.14
CA LYS A 46 -5.24 0.00 -11.65
C LYS A 46 -5.29 1.18 -10.70
N ASN A 47 -4.13 1.74 -10.39
CA ASN A 47 -4.04 3.04 -9.73
C ASN A 47 -4.28 4.15 -10.78
N HIS A 48 -5.23 5.05 -10.50
CA HIS A 48 -5.52 6.19 -11.37
C HIS A 48 -5.98 7.40 -10.55
N SER A 49 -5.55 8.59 -10.97
CA SER A 49 -5.93 9.88 -10.37
C SER A 49 -7.43 10.20 -10.36
N VAL A 50 -8.28 9.43 -11.05
CA VAL A 50 -9.74 9.63 -11.03
C VAL A 50 -10.39 8.99 -9.80
N ASN A 51 -9.66 8.13 -9.08
CA ASN A 51 -10.13 7.55 -7.82
C ASN A 51 -8.99 7.39 -6.80
N PRO A 52 -8.36 8.49 -6.37
CA PRO A 52 -7.25 8.44 -5.41
C PRO A 52 -7.73 7.94 -4.03
N GLY A 53 -9.00 8.22 -3.69
CA GLY A 53 -9.60 7.79 -2.42
C GLY A 53 -9.78 6.28 -2.29
N HIS A 54 -9.91 5.53 -3.41
CA HIS A 54 -10.11 4.08 -3.35
C HIS A 54 -8.99 3.38 -2.58
N PHE A 55 -7.74 3.62 -2.97
CA PHE A 55 -6.59 2.98 -2.35
C PHE A 55 -6.29 3.55 -0.96
N LYS A 56 -6.38 4.87 -0.77
CA LYS A 56 -6.10 5.49 0.53
C LYS A 56 -7.04 5.00 1.63
N ALA A 57 -8.33 4.83 1.32
CA ALA A 57 -9.32 4.37 2.31
C ALA A 57 -9.07 2.94 2.80
N ARG A 58 -8.48 2.06 1.97
CA ARG A 58 -8.17 0.67 2.36
C ARG A 58 -6.74 0.49 2.87
N CYS A 59 -5.82 1.35 2.45
CA CYS A 59 -4.41 1.32 2.81
C CYS A 59 -3.95 2.74 3.18
N PRO A 60 -4.33 3.24 4.37
CA PRO A 60 -4.03 4.62 4.77
C PRO A 60 -2.53 4.89 4.92
N ASP A 61 -1.74 3.86 5.23
CA ASP A 61 -0.29 3.96 5.37
C ASP A 61 0.46 3.84 4.05
N ALA A 62 -0.23 3.55 2.94
CA ALA A 62 0.38 3.41 1.62
C ALA A 62 0.10 4.65 0.77
N TYR A 63 1.02 4.95 -0.14
CA TYR A 63 0.76 5.96 -1.15
C TYR A 63 -0.31 5.48 -2.13
N SER A 64 -1.35 6.29 -2.28
CA SER A 64 -2.51 6.00 -3.12
C SER A 64 -2.43 6.65 -4.50
N TRP A 65 -1.66 7.73 -4.67
CA TRP A 65 -1.39 8.38 -5.96
C TRP A 65 -0.15 9.30 -5.86
N TRP A 66 0.28 9.88 -6.98
CA TRP A 66 1.54 10.66 -7.03
C TRP A 66 1.52 11.95 -6.22
N GLY A 67 0.35 12.54 -5.98
CA GLY A 67 0.18 13.77 -5.19
C GLY A 67 -0.42 13.51 -3.81
N ASP A 68 -0.39 12.26 -3.35
CA ASP A 68 -0.84 11.89 -2.01
C ASP A 68 0.03 12.56 -0.96
N ASP A 69 -0.55 12.86 0.19
CA ASP A 69 0.15 13.56 1.24
C ASP A 69 1.23 12.67 1.87
N PRO A 70 2.30 13.24 2.45
CA PRO A 70 3.44 12.46 2.94
C PRO A 70 3.14 11.68 4.23
N SER A 71 1.89 11.64 4.71
CA SER A 71 1.51 10.76 5.83
C SER A 71 1.87 9.31 5.56
N SER A 72 1.85 8.84 4.30
CA SER A 72 2.24 7.49 3.89
C SER A 72 3.78 7.26 3.82
N MET A 73 4.58 8.17 4.38
CA MET A 73 6.03 7.99 4.53
C MET A 73 6.42 7.40 5.88
N ALA A 74 7.51 6.65 5.88
CA ALA A 74 8.28 6.30 7.06
C ALA A 74 9.77 6.51 6.76
N ASP A 75 10.52 6.90 7.77
CA ASP A 75 11.97 7.03 7.72
C ASP A 75 12.57 6.56 9.05
N THR A 76 13.80 6.06 8.97
CA THR A 76 14.57 5.64 10.13
C THR A 76 16.06 5.78 9.81
N PHE A 77 16.86 6.17 10.80
CA PHE A 77 18.30 6.30 10.62
C PHE A 77 18.99 4.99 10.97
N HIS A 78 19.87 4.54 10.06
CA HIS A 78 20.67 3.34 10.22
C HIS A 78 19.85 2.07 10.58
N PRO A 79 18.80 1.70 9.81
CA PRO A 79 18.15 0.41 10.01
C PRO A 79 19.14 -0.73 9.74
N ASP A 80 19.03 -1.82 10.51
CA ASP A 80 19.83 -3.02 10.25
C ASP A 80 19.36 -3.67 8.94
N HIS A 81 18.03 -3.76 8.77
CA HIS A 81 17.37 -4.21 7.55
C HIS A 81 15.88 -3.83 7.54
N MET A 82 15.21 -4.11 6.44
CA MET A 82 13.75 -4.00 6.30
C MET A 82 13.15 -5.39 6.15
N GLU A 83 12.16 -5.73 6.96
CA GLU A 83 11.32 -6.90 6.74
C GLU A 83 10.19 -6.55 5.76
N VAL A 84 10.04 -7.38 4.73
CA VAL A 84 9.01 -7.26 3.71
C VAL A 84 8.14 -8.51 3.75
N THR A 85 6.88 -8.34 4.13
CA THR A 85 5.94 -9.46 4.24
C THR A 85 4.83 -9.30 3.21
N PHE A 86 4.65 -10.33 2.38
CA PHE A 86 3.50 -10.44 1.48
C PHE A 86 2.39 -11.22 2.18
N CYS A 87 1.15 -10.76 2.03
CA CYS A 87 0.01 -11.31 2.76
C CYS A 87 0.25 -11.38 4.28
N PRO A 88 0.72 -10.27 4.91
CA PRO A 88 0.93 -10.21 6.35
C PRO A 88 -0.37 -10.39 7.14
#